data_AF-A0A1G0H347-F1
#
_entry.id   AF-A0A1G0H347-F1
#
_cell.length_a   1.000
_cell.length_b   1.000
_cell.length_c   1.000
_cell.angle_alpha   90.00
_cell.angle_beta   90.00
_cell.angle_gamma   90.00
#
_symmetry.space_group_name_H-M   'P 1'
#
loop_
_entity.id
_entity.type
_entity.pdbx_description
1 polymer ?
#
loop_
_entity_poly.entity_id
_entity_poly.type
_entity_poly.pdbx_seq_one_letter_code
_entity_poly.pdbx_strand_id
1 'polypeptide(L)'
;MTKSQYGDRDTVGTIYRNAQLNGEKHVEVGDMCREVMSSLVEDLNDTIRSNPHQDRPFFITIHESKDLQMRSCLRRRMLTTVYRPWPEDDTTVFWTDPKACQTLFCWCLPHWSEMDNILANENLYDHDYVTGIKAWKNYELHFFGFCKDPMGNWIPNPAFKDKKLEVKKPSLILL
;
A
#
# COMPACT_ATOMS: atom_id res chain seq x y z
N MET A 1 -33.24 -2.39 9.20
CA MET A 1 -32.09 -3.20 9.64
C MET A 1 -31.48 -3.84 8.41
N THR A 2 -30.35 -3.32 7.95
CA THR A 2 -29.58 -3.89 6.84
C THR A 2 -28.62 -4.91 7.44
N LYS A 3 -28.92 -6.20 7.28
CA LYS A 3 -28.01 -7.28 7.68
C LYS A 3 -26.92 -7.46 6.62
N SER A 4 -25.67 -7.57 7.08
CA SER A 4 -24.53 -8.00 6.27
C SER A 4 -24.80 -9.38 5.66
N GLN A 5 -24.34 -9.60 4.43
CA GLN A 5 -24.42 -10.91 3.75
C GLN A 5 -23.40 -11.95 4.28
N TYR A 6 -22.54 -11.58 5.23
CA TYR A 6 -21.50 -12.46 5.78
C TYR A 6 -21.59 -12.53 7.32
N GLY A 7 -22.52 -13.36 7.82
CA GLY A 7 -22.60 -13.81 9.21
C GLY A 7 -23.19 -12.81 10.23
N ASP A 8 -23.64 -13.35 11.38
CA ASP A 8 -24.27 -12.67 12.52
C ASP A 8 -23.30 -11.73 13.31
N ARG A 9 -22.34 -11.07 12.65
CA ARG A 9 -21.46 -10.09 13.29
C ARG A 9 -21.85 -8.67 12.89
N ASP A 10 -22.01 -7.84 13.92
CA ASP A 10 -22.32 -6.41 13.80
C ASP A 10 -21.18 -5.67 13.09
N THR A 11 -21.52 -4.65 12.28
CA THR A 11 -20.54 -3.80 11.60
C THR A 11 -19.79 -2.92 12.60
N VAL A 12 -18.58 -2.44 12.30
CA VAL A 12 -17.83 -1.58 13.24
C VAL A 12 -18.57 -0.29 13.58
N GLY A 13 -19.39 0.27 12.69
CA GLY A 13 -20.30 1.38 13.05
C GLY A 13 -21.31 1.01 14.15
N THR A 14 -21.79 -0.23 14.13
CA THR A 14 -22.72 -0.77 15.14
C THR A 14 -21.96 -1.13 16.43
N ILE A 15 -20.78 -1.74 16.32
CA ILE A 15 -19.89 -2.04 17.46
C ILE A 15 -19.44 -0.75 18.14
N TYR A 16 -19.06 0.28 17.40
CA TYR A 16 -18.61 1.57 17.94
C TYR A 16 -19.75 2.30 18.65
N ARG A 17 -20.95 2.29 18.06
CA ARG A 17 -22.16 2.82 18.69
C ARG A 17 -22.51 2.05 19.96
N ASN A 18 -22.47 0.72 19.93
CA ASN A 18 -22.75 -0.13 21.09
C ASN A 18 -21.67 0.03 22.18
N ALA A 19 -20.40 0.14 21.81
CA ALA A 19 -19.29 0.40 22.74
C ALA A 19 -19.39 1.77 23.39
N GLN A 20 -19.81 2.81 22.64
CA GLN A 20 -20.12 4.13 23.23
C GLN A 20 -21.31 4.07 24.19
N LEU A 21 -22.38 3.34 23.84
CA LEU A 21 -23.55 3.16 24.69
C LEU A 21 -23.25 2.32 25.94
N ASN A 22 -22.36 1.34 25.83
CA ASN A 22 -22.03 0.38 26.88
C ASN A 22 -20.77 0.74 27.68
N GLY A 23 -20.06 1.80 27.30
CA GLY A 23 -18.84 2.27 27.99
C GLY A 23 -17.59 1.43 27.74
N GLU A 24 -17.57 0.59 26.71
CA GLU A 24 -16.39 -0.17 26.32
C GLU A 24 -15.34 0.75 25.67
N LYS A 25 -14.11 0.73 26.21
CA LYS A 25 -13.02 1.65 25.83
C LYS A 25 -12.01 1.07 24.84
N HIS A 26 -12.18 -0.19 24.45
CA HIS A 26 -11.18 -0.93 23.71
C HIS A 26 -11.81 -1.56 22.48
N VAL A 27 -11.19 -1.33 21.32
CA VAL A 27 -11.50 -2.01 20.06
C VAL A 27 -10.45 -3.11 19.90
N GLU A 28 -10.88 -4.33 19.59
CA GLU A 28 -9.93 -5.41 19.28
C GLU A 28 -9.13 -5.05 18.03
N VAL A 29 -7.80 -5.10 18.13
CA VAL A 29 -6.86 -4.67 17.07
C VAL A 29 -7.11 -5.40 15.74
N GLY A 30 -7.56 -6.66 15.79
CA GLY A 30 -7.89 -7.45 14.61
C GLY A 30 -9.07 -6.90 13.80
N ASP A 31 -10.08 -6.34 14.47
CA ASP A 31 -11.25 -5.75 13.81
C ASP A 31 -10.88 -4.43 13.12
N MET A 32 -9.97 -3.66 13.73
CA MET A 32 -9.44 -2.43 13.13
C MET A 32 -8.64 -2.73 11.86
N CYS A 33 -7.74 -3.72 11.86
CA CYS A 33 -6.98 -4.10 10.66
C CYS A 33 -7.91 -4.52 9.51
N ARG A 34 -8.97 -5.29 9.80
CA ARG A 34 -9.91 -5.77 8.78
C ARG A 34 -10.72 -4.65 8.13
N GLU A 35 -11.21 -3.69 8.92
CA GLU A 35 -11.93 -2.53 8.40
C GLU A 35 -11.03 -1.54 7.66
N VAL A 36 -9.80 -1.33 8.15
CA VAL A 36 -8.81 -0.47 7.47
C VAL A 36 -8.47 -1.05 6.09
N MET A 37 -8.29 -2.37 5.99
CA MET A 37 -8.08 -3.02 4.69
C MET A 37 -9.32 -3.00 3.79
N SER A 38 -10.52 -3.18 4.35
CA SER A 38 -11.76 -3.15 3.55
C SER A 38 -12.04 -1.76 2.98
N SER A 39 -11.94 -0.72 3.82
CA SER A 39 -12.04 0.67 3.39
C SER A 39 -10.95 1.05 2.37
N LEU A 40 -9.74 0.50 2.49
CA LEU A 40 -8.67 0.74 1.53
C LEU A 40 -9.05 0.24 0.13
N VAL A 41 -9.64 -0.94 0.05
CA VAL A 41 -10.09 -1.54 -1.21
C VAL A 41 -11.24 -0.73 -1.81
N GLU A 42 -12.16 -0.23 -1.00
CA GLU A 42 -13.23 0.66 -1.45
C GLU A 42 -12.68 1.96 -2.02
N ASP A 43 -11.83 2.66 -1.26
CA ASP A 43 -11.20 3.91 -1.69
C ASP A 43 -10.36 3.73 -2.98
N LEU A 44 -9.67 2.60 -3.11
CA LEU A 44 -8.90 2.25 -4.31
C LEU A 44 -9.82 2.07 -5.52
N ASN A 45 -10.90 1.30 -5.35
CA ASN A 45 -11.87 1.07 -6.42
C ASN A 45 -12.56 2.37 -6.83
N ASP A 46 -12.92 3.22 -5.88
CA ASP A 46 -13.55 4.51 -6.16
C ASP A 46 -12.59 5.47 -6.86
N THR A 47 -11.31 5.47 -6.47
CA THR A 47 -10.26 6.22 -7.18
C THR A 47 -10.12 5.72 -8.62
N ILE A 48 -10.11 4.42 -8.87
CA ILE A 48 -10.04 3.84 -10.21
C ILE A 48 -11.28 4.20 -11.04
N ARG A 49 -12.48 4.06 -10.46
CA ARG A 49 -13.76 4.38 -11.11
C ARG A 49 -13.91 5.87 -11.44
N SER A 50 -13.33 6.75 -10.62
CA SER A 50 -13.33 8.20 -10.90
C SER A 50 -12.56 8.58 -12.16
N ASN A 51 -11.77 7.65 -12.71
CA ASN A 51 -10.99 7.79 -13.94
C ASN A 51 -10.20 9.11 -14.01
N PRO A 52 -9.33 9.38 -13.02
CA PRO A 52 -8.73 10.70 -12.82
C PRO A 52 -7.84 11.14 -13.99
N HIS A 53 -7.38 10.20 -14.82
CA HIS A 53 -6.45 10.45 -15.92
C HIS A 53 -6.99 10.09 -17.31
N GLN A 54 -8.32 9.97 -17.47
CA GLN A 54 -8.99 9.73 -18.76
C GLN A 54 -8.47 8.48 -19.48
N ASP A 55 -8.59 7.32 -18.83
CA ASP A 55 -8.21 5.98 -19.31
C ASP A 55 -6.72 5.79 -19.62
N ARG A 56 -5.86 6.73 -19.21
CA ARG A 56 -4.40 6.54 -19.25
C ARG A 56 -3.97 5.73 -18.04
N PRO A 57 -2.99 4.82 -18.16
CA PRO A 57 -2.40 4.18 -17.00
C PRO A 57 -1.81 5.20 -16.02
N PHE A 58 -1.98 4.94 -14.72
CA PHE A 58 -1.53 5.84 -13.67
C PHE A 58 -1.11 5.07 -12.40
N PHE A 59 -0.39 5.77 -11.53
CA PHE A 59 0.00 5.30 -10.21
C PHE A 59 -0.94 5.88 -9.16
N ILE A 60 -1.25 5.07 -8.15
CA ILE A 60 -1.96 5.48 -6.93
C ILE A 60 -0.97 5.34 -5.78
N THR A 61 -0.62 6.46 -5.15
CA THR A 61 0.17 6.50 -3.92
C THR A 61 -0.78 6.72 -2.75
N ILE A 62 -0.71 5.83 -1.77
CA ILE A 62 -1.50 5.88 -0.55
C ILE A 62 -0.59 6.25 0.60
N HIS A 63 -0.97 7.28 1.35
CA HIS A 63 -0.38 7.62 2.63
C HIS A 63 -1.41 7.40 3.73
N GLU A 64 -1.03 6.71 4.80
CA GLU A 64 -1.87 6.48 5.97
C GLU A 64 -1.19 7.04 7.21
N SER A 65 -1.74 8.11 7.76
CA SER A 65 -1.19 8.75 8.97
C SER A 65 -2.24 8.77 10.07
N LYS A 66 -1.81 8.68 11.33
CA LYS A 66 -2.71 8.94 12.46
C LYS A 66 -3.09 10.41 12.48
N ASP A 67 -4.36 10.69 12.74
CA ASP A 67 -4.80 12.07 12.92
C ASP A 67 -4.27 12.63 14.26
N LEU A 68 -3.66 13.82 14.21
CA LEU A 68 -3.04 14.45 15.39
C LEU A 68 -4.07 14.95 16.41
N GLN A 69 -5.29 15.27 15.96
CA GLN A 69 -6.37 15.78 16.80
C GLN A 69 -7.29 14.64 17.26
N MET A 70 -7.49 13.64 16.42
CA MET A 70 -8.35 12.48 16.68
C MET A 70 -7.51 11.21 16.89
N ARG A 71 -7.18 10.90 18.15
CA ARG A 71 -6.29 9.80 18.55
C ARG A 71 -6.67 8.41 18.00
N SER A 72 -7.93 8.20 17.64
CA SER A 72 -8.46 6.94 17.10
C SER A 72 -8.76 6.98 15.60
N CYS A 73 -8.41 8.05 14.90
CA CYS A 73 -8.66 8.18 13.46
C CYS A 73 -7.38 7.98 12.65
N LEU A 74 -7.52 7.19 11.60
CA LEU A 74 -6.54 7.08 10.53
C LEU A 74 -6.97 7.98 9.38
N ARG A 75 -6.05 8.83 8.93
CA ARG A 75 -6.22 9.67 7.76
C ARG A 75 -5.52 9.01 6.59
N ARG A 76 -6.32 8.59 5.60
CA ARG A 76 -5.82 8.08 4.32
C ARG A 76 -5.84 9.18 3.28
N ARG A 77 -4.76 9.34 2.53
CA ARG A 77 -4.69 10.20 1.34
C ARG A 77 -4.32 9.37 0.13
N MET A 78 -5.15 9.42 -0.91
CA MET A 78 -4.82 8.85 -2.22
C MET A 78 -4.37 9.96 -3.18
N LEU A 79 -3.18 9.79 -3.71
CA LEU A 79 -2.59 10.66 -4.73
C LEU A 79 -2.49 9.89 -6.03
N THR A 80 -2.84 10.52 -7.15
CA THR A 80 -2.75 9.89 -8.47
C THR A 80 -1.81 10.64 -9.40
N THR A 81 -0.92 9.92 -10.07
CA THR A 81 0.06 10.50 -11.00
C THR A 81 0.22 9.62 -12.24
N VAL A 82 0.38 10.23 -13.41
CA VAL A 82 0.70 9.49 -14.65
C VAL A 82 2.17 9.04 -14.71
N TYR A 83 3.02 9.61 -13.87
CA TYR A 83 4.43 9.29 -13.77
C TYR A 83 4.70 8.41 -12.55
N ARG A 84 5.72 7.55 -12.66
CA ARG A 84 6.19 6.71 -11.55
C ARG A 84 6.61 7.60 -10.38
N PRO A 85 5.97 7.47 -9.20
CA PRO A 85 6.31 8.29 -8.04
C PRO A 85 7.69 7.91 -7.51
N TRP A 86 8.35 8.88 -6.88
CA TRP A 86 9.56 8.62 -6.12
C TRP A 86 9.23 7.73 -4.90
N PRO A 87 10.08 6.78 -4.52
CA PRO A 87 9.82 5.94 -3.35
C PRO A 87 10.01 6.77 -2.07
N GLU A 88 8.90 7.22 -1.49
CA GLU A 88 8.84 7.92 -0.21
C GLU A 88 8.48 6.92 0.91
N ASP A 89 8.92 7.19 2.14
CA ASP A 89 8.50 6.39 3.28
C ASP A 89 7.03 6.62 3.62
N ASP A 90 6.44 5.71 4.40
CA ASP A 90 5.01 5.74 4.75
C ASP A 90 4.09 5.76 3.51
N THR A 91 4.46 4.98 2.48
CA THR A 91 3.68 4.88 1.24
C THR A 91 3.40 3.45 0.82
N THR A 92 2.20 3.25 0.28
CA THR A 92 1.87 2.09 -0.55
C THR A 92 1.54 2.55 -1.97
N VAL A 93 2.18 1.93 -2.96
CA VAL A 93 2.04 2.34 -4.36
C VAL A 93 1.47 1.22 -5.21
N PHE A 94 0.45 1.55 -5.98
CA PHE A 94 -0.15 0.71 -7.01
C PHE A 94 0.01 1.36 -8.38
N TRP A 95 0.10 0.54 -9.41
CA TRP A 95 -0.08 0.95 -10.80
C TRP A 95 -1.42 0.41 -11.30
N THR A 96 -2.13 1.17 -12.12
CA THR A 96 -3.41 0.75 -12.68
C THR A 96 -3.54 1.16 -14.16
N ASP A 97 -4.04 0.23 -14.97
CA ASP A 97 -4.53 0.46 -16.32
C ASP A 97 -6.05 0.24 -16.34
N PRO A 98 -6.84 1.33 -16.41
CA PRO A 98 -8.30 1.24 -16.47
C PRO A 98 -8.82 0.44 -17.66
N LYS A 99 -8.16 0.51 -18.83
CA LYS A 99 -8.61 -0.17 -20.06
C LYS A 99 -8.38 -1.66 -20.00
N ALA A 100 -7.22 -2.08 -19.51
CA ALA A 100 -6.92 -3.48 -19.28
C ALA A 100 -7.62 -4.04 -18.02
N CYS A 101 -8.28 -3.18 -17.24
CA CYS A 101 -8.85 -3.49 -15.92
C CYS A 101 -7.81 -4.19 -15.01
N GLN A 102 -6.58 -3.68 -15.05
CA GLN A 102 -5.45 -4.27 -14.35
C GLN A 102 -4.94 -3.31 -13.29
N THR A 103 -4.79 -3.81 -12.07
CA THR A 103 -4.09 -3.10 -10.99
C THR A 103 -2.98 -3.99 -10.46
N LEU A 104 -1.78 -3.43 -10.33
CA LEU A 104 -0.58 -4.11 -9.88
C LEU A 104 -0.03 -3.42 -8.64
N PHE A 105 0.37 -4.22 -7.66
CA PHE A 105 1.17 -3.74 -6.54
C PHE A 105 2.58 -3.40 -7.02
N CYS A 106 3.10 -2.24 -6.61
CA CYS A 106 4.46 -1.81 -6.95
C CYS A 106 5.40 -1.98 -5.75
N TRP A 107 5.13 -1.30 -4.64
CA TRP A 107 5.88 -1.43 -3.39
C TRP A 107 5.07 -0.88 -2.20
N CYS A 108 5.53 -1.22 -1.00
CA CYS A 108 5.06 -0.66 0.27
C CYS A 108 6.30 -0.35 1.11
N LEU A 109 6.38 0.88 1.64
CA LEU A 109 7.44 1.33 2.53
C LEU A 109 6.80 1.80 3.84
N PRO A 110 7.25 1.30 5.00
CA PRO A 110 6.77 1.79 6.28
C PRO A 110 7.27 3.21 6.54
N HIS A 111 6.76 3.84 7.59
CA HIS A 111 7.31 5.11 8.07
C HIS A 111 8.80 4.94 8.45
N TRP A 112 9.64 5.95 8.15
CA TRP A 112 11.10 5.86 8.34
C TRP A 112 11.52 5.45 9.76
N SER A 113 10.76 5.85 10.78
CA SER A 113 11.05 5.53 12.19
C SER A 113 10.84 4.05 12.54
N GLU A 114 10.05 3.32 11.75
CA GLU A 114 9.78 1.89 11.97
C GLU A 114 10.78 1.00 11.24
N MET A 115 11.39 1.51 10.16
CA MET A 115 12.33 0.78 9.33
C MET A 115 13.48 0.17 10.14
N ASP A 116 14.06 0.93 11.07
CA ASP A 116 15.19 0.44 11.88
C ASP A 116 14.79 -0.72 12.81
N ASN A 117 13.58 -0.68 13.37
CA ASN A 117 13.08 -1.77 14.20
C ASN A 117 12.81 -3.03 13.36
N ILE A 118 12.32 -2.86 12.14
CA ILE A 118 12.11 -3.95 11.18
C ILE A 118 13.44 -4.56 10.77
N LEU A 119 14.44 -3.75 10.44
CA LEU A 119 15.79 -4.20 10.08
C LEU A 119 16.57 -4.82 11.26
N ALA A 120 16.24 -4.48 12.50
CA ALA A 120 16.81 -5.17 13.66
C ALA A 120 16.21 -6.58 13.88
N ASN A 121 15.03 -6.85 13.30
CA ASN A 121 14.27 -8.07 13.50
C ASN A 121 13.80 -8.69 12.17
N GLU A 122 14.67 -8.67 11.15
CA GLU A 122 14.32 -9.01 9.76
C GLU A 122 13.66 -10.39 9.61
N ASN A 123 14.04 -11.34 10.47
CA ASN A 123 13.52 -12.71 10.46
C ASN A 123 12.03 -12.81 10.83
N LEU A 124 11.42 -11.75 11.34
CA LEU A 124 9.98 -11.67 11.65
C LEU A 124 9.14 -11.15 10.49
N TYR A 125 9.77 -10.64 9.42
CA TYR A 125 9.10 -9.97 8.31
C TYR A 125 9.36 -10.69 6.98
N ASP A 126 8.51 -10.41 6.01
CA ASP A 126 8.67 -10.94 4.65
C ASP A 126 9.99 -10.47 4.01
N HIS A 127 10.66 -11.38 3.31
CA HIS A 127 11.97 -11.11 2.73
C HIS A 127 11.94 -9.98 1.68
N ASP A 128 10.90 -9.92 0.85
CA ASP A 128 10.78 -8.89 -0.18
C ASP A 128 10.49 -7.52 0.44
N TYR A 129 9.74 -7.51 1.54
CA TYR A 129 9.48 -6.31 2.33
C TYR A 129 10.76 -5.75 2.97
N VAL A 130 11.55 -6.60 3.63
CA VAL A 130 12.86 -6.23 4.20
C VAL A 130 13.82 -5.76 3.11
N THR A 131 13.85 -6.45 1.97
CA THR A 131 14.69 -6.08 0.82
C THR A 131 14.34 -4.69 0.29
N GLY A 132 13.05 -4.37 0.19
CA GLY A 132 12.58 -3.04 -0.20
C GLY A 132 13.07 -1.93 0.75
N ILE A 133 13.02 -2.18 2.07
CA ILE A 133 13.52 -1.22 3.07
C ILE A 133 15.03 -1.01 2.94
N LYS A 134 15.81 -2.09 2.77
CA LYS A 134 17.26 -1.99 2.54
C LYS A 134 17.58 -1.21 1.27
N ALA A 135 16.90 -1.51 0.17
CA ALA A 135 17.07 -0.82 -1.09
C ALA A 135 16.75 0.68 -0.95
N TRP A 136 15.71 1.03 -0.20
CA TRP A 136 15.37 2.43 0.09
C TRP A 136 16.49 3.12 0.89
N LYS A 137 16.97 2.52 1.99
CA LYS A 137 18.05 3.09 2.81
C LYS A 137 19.37 3.28 2.04
N ASN A 138 19.68 2.37 1.13
CA ASN A 138 20.88 2.43 0.30
C ASN A 138 20.71 3.28 -0.98
N TYR A 139 19.54 3.88 -1.20
CA TYR A 139 19.23 4.63 -2.41
C TYR A 139 19.35 3.79 -3.71
N GLU A 140 19.08 2.50 -3.61
CA GLU A 140 19.10 1.52 -4.71
C GLU A 140 17.79 1.55 -5.51
N LEU A 141 17.58 2.66 -6.23
CA LEU A 141 16.28 2.93 -6.88
C LEU A 141 15.91 1.99 -8.02
N HIS A 142 16.83 1.14 -8.46
CA HIS A 142 16.53 0.04 -9.38
C HIS A 142 15.42 -0.87 -8.86
N PHE A 143 15.37 -1.10 -7.54
CA PHE A 143 14.33 -1.88 -6.89
C PHE A 143 12.93 -1.30 -7.14
N PHE A 144 12.82 0.04 -7.17
CA PHE A 144 11.57 0.76 -7.37
C PHE A 144 11.27 1.06 -8.85
N GLY A 145 12.03 0.47 -9.78
CA GLY A 145 11.82 0.64 -11.22
C GLY A 145 12.42 1.92 -11.79
N PHE A 146 13.51 2.43 -11.23
CA PHE A 146 14.32 3.51 -11.81
C PHE A 146 15.60 2.97 -12.44
N CYS A 147 16.20 3.72 -13.36
CA CYS A 147 17.52 3.45 -13.91
C CYS A 147 18.36 4.73 -13.97
N LYS A 148 19.66 4.58 -14.19
CA LYS A 148 20.54 5.72 -14.45
C LYS A 148 20.50 6.06 -15.94
N ASP A 149 20.38 7.35 -16.26
CA ASP A 149 20.60 7.85 -17.61
C ASP A 149 22.13 7.88 -17.94
N PRO A 150 22.53 8.21 -19.19
CA PRO A 150 23.94 8.33 -19.55
C PRO A 150 24.73 9.38 -18.74
N MET A 151 24.05 10.32 -18.08
CA MET A 151 24.64 11.36 -17.24
C MET A 151 24.70 10.96 -15.76
N GLY A 152 24.21 9.76 -15.40
CA GLY A 152 24.18 9.29 -14.02
C GLY A 152 23.00 9.83 -13.19
N ASN A 153 21.99 10.45 -13.80
CA ASN A 153 20.77 10.88 -13.12
C ASN A 153 19.78 9.72 -13.03
N TRP A 154 18.97 9.73 -11.96
CA TRP A 154 17.88 8.77 -11.80
C TRP A 154 16.69 9.14 -12.67
N ILE A 155 16.25 8.21 -13.52
CA ILE A 155 15.05 8.35 -14.35
C ILE A 155 14.16 7.12 -14.20
N PRO A 156 12.83 7.23 -14.35
CA PRO A 156 11.95 6.06 -14.40
C PRO A 156 12.41 5.11 -15.50
N ASN A 157 12.51 3.82 -15.19
CA ASN A 157 12.99 2.84 -16.15
C ASN A 157 11.98 2.71 -17.31
N PRO A 158 12.37 2.98 -18.57
CA PRO A 158 11.46 2.90 -19.72
C PRO A 158 10.87 1.50 -19.94
N ALA A 159 11.57 0.46 -19.48
CA ALA A 159 11.12 -0.93 -19.56
C ALA A 159 10.01 -1.28 -18.55
N PHE A 160 9.80 -0.43 -17.53
CA PHE A 160 8.80 -0.59 -16.48
C PHE A 160 7.43 0.01 -16.84
N LYS A 161 7.16 0.26 -18.13
CA LYS A 161 5.80 0.50 -18.65
C LYS A 161 4.95 -0.79 -18.57
N ASP A 162 4.85 -1.36 -17.39
CA ASP A 162 3.73 -2.22 -17.00
C ASP A 162 3.85 -3.69 -17.46
N LYS A 163 5.04 -4.28 -17.32
CA LYS A 163 5.19 -5.73 -17.47
C LYS A 163 4.54 -6.45 -16.27
N LYS A 164 3.79 -7.52 -16.55
CA LYS A 164 3.36 -8.49 -15.52
C LYS A 164 4.59 -8.93 -14.73
N LEU A 165 4.51 -8.87 -13.39
CA LEU A 165 5.48 -9.49 -12.50
C LEU A 165 5.60 -10.97 -12.89
N GLU A 166 6.64 -11.32 -13.64
CA GLU A 166 7.05 -12.71 -13.74
C GLU A 166 7.60 -13.10 -12.39
N VAL A 167 6.83 -13.89 -11.65
CA VAL A 167 7.31 -14.62 -10.48
C VAL A 167 8.50 -15.43 -10.97
N LYS A 168 9.73 -14.95 -10.70
CA LYS A 168 10.92 -15.78 -10.86
C LYS A 168 10.72 -16.96 -9.91
N LYS A 169 10.33 -18.12 -10.45
CA LYS A 169 10.53 -19.37 -9.73
C LYS A 169 12.02 -19.41 -9.39
N PRO A 170 12.40 -19.65 -8.13
CA PRO A 170 13.80 -19.83 -7.80
C PRO A 170 14.31 -20.98 -8.67
N SER A 171 15.27 -20.68 -9.55
CA SER A 171 16.02 -21.70 -10.25
C SER A 171 16.87 -22.39 -9.20
N LEU A 172 16.31 -23.48 -8.65
CA LEU A 172 17.10 -24.57 -8.08
C LEU A 172 17.95 -25.12 -9.22
N ILE A 173 19.17 -24.62 -9.33
CA ILE A 173 20.24 -25.40 -9.94
C ILE A 173 20.79 -26.25 -8.80
N LEU A 174 20.20 -27.44 -8.67
CA LEU A 174 20.79 -28.56 -7.97
C LEU A 174 21.73 -29.26 -8.96
N LEU A 175 23.01 -29.32 -8.55
CA LEU A 175 24.15 -30.08 -9.09
C LEU A 175 24.81 -29.54 -10.37
#